data_AF-A0A7S4D6F5-F1
#
_entry.id   AF-A0A7S4D6F5-F1
#
_cell.length_a   1.000
_cell.length_b   1.000
_cell.length_c   1.000
_cell.angle_alpha   90.00
_cell.angle_beta   90.00
_cell.angle_gamma   90.00
#
_symmetry.space_group_name_H-M   'P 1'
#
loop_
_entity.id
_entity.type
_entity.pdbx_description
1 polymer ?
#
loop_
_entity_poly.entity_id
_entity_poly.type
_entity_poly.pdbx_seq_one_letter_code
_entity_poly.pdbx_strand_id
1 'polypeptide(L)'
;QQPLPPAAAAAAAARSSSPAPGAAAASGGPATNVVDGDDCPQALAEAAAREGIKGVRIGDRNYVGKSAAAVAGMQQRERDLADKTAQALQEKRQRDQAASDKASAYAAAAARHGARLTAWAEDHGKKRALRALLASLHTVLWPGARWRAVGLGDLLQPAAVRRAYLRSMMVVHEDKVVDLPPEHQYIANRACEGLTEAYKIFTEAELS
;
A
#
# COMPACT_ATOMS: atom_id res chain seq x y z
N GLN A 1 13.55 30.85 36.20
CA GLN A 1 14.87 31.11 35.60
C GLN A 1 15.26 29.90 34.76
N GLN A 2 15.38 30.11 33.45
CA GLN A 2 16.03 29.21 32.48
C GLN A 2 17.55 29.46 32.53
N PRO A 3 18.40 28.58 31.95
CA PRO A 3 18.73 28.77 30.53
C PRO A 3 18.87 27.48 29.70
N LEU A 4 18.26 27.49 28.50
CA LEU A 4 18.72 26.81 27.29
C LEU A 4 19.96 27.53 26.72
N PRO A 5 20.88 26.82 26.04
CA PRO A 5 21.23 27.19 24.65
C PRO A 5 21.77 26.00 23.79
N PRO A 6 22.20 26.20 22.52
CA PRO A 6 21.56 26.93 21.43
C PRO A 6 21.44 26.10 20.12
N ALA A 7 20.55 26.56 19.23
CA ALA A 7 20.46 26.14 17.84
C ALA A 7 21.64 26.66 16.99
N ALA A 8 22.20 25.79 16.15
CA ALA A 8 23.09 26.07 15.02
C ALA A 8 23.17 24.77 14.19
N ALA A 9 23.26 24.72 12.88
CA ALA A 9 23.22 25.68 11.80
C ALA A 9 22.93 24.84 10.54
N ALA A 10 22.28 25.46 9.57
CA ALA A 10 22.08 24.91 8.24
C ALA A 10 23.43 24.65 7.53
N ALA A 11 23.54 23.53 6.81
CA ALA A 11 24.54 23.36 5.77
C ALA A 11 23.94 22.55 4.63
N ALA A 12 23.69 23.25 3.53
CA ALA A 12 23.38 22.73 2.21
C ALA A 12 24.69 22.31 1.49
N ALA A 13 24.51 21.64 0.35
CA ALA A 13 25.52 21.16 -0.62
C ALA A 13 26.20 19.83 -0.23
N ALA A 14 26.43 18.87 -1.12
CA ALA A 14 26.71 19.01 -2.54
C ALA A 14 26.16 17.82 -3.37
N ARG A 15 25.71 18.15 -4.57
CA ARG A 15 25.47 17.25 -5.69
C ARG A 15 26.84 16.98 -6.33
N SER A 16 27.22 15.73 -6.53
CA SER A 16 28.37 15.37 -7.37
C SER A 16 27.91 14.51 -8.54
N SER A 17 28.03 15.10 -9.72
CA SER A 17 27.81 14.52 -11.04
C SER A 17 29.09 13.89 -11.61
N SER A 18 28.87 12.97 -12.57
CA SER A 18 29.76 12.52 -13.68
C SER A 18 30.43 11.14 -13.52
N PRO A 19 30.81 10.48 -14.63
CA PRO A 19 30.02 10.18 -15.84
C PRO A 19 30.18 8.70 -16.32
N ALA A 20 29.41 8.31 -17.34
CA ALA A 20 29.55 7.08 -18.13
C ALA A 20 30.86 7.08 -18.98
N PRO A 21 31.32 5.95 -19.58
CA PRO A 21 30.69 5.25 -20.72
C PRO A 21 30.76 3.70 -20.58
N GLY A 22 30.19 2.82 -21.41
CA GLY A 22 29.46 2.87 -22.67
C GLY A 22 29.40 1.43 -23.23
N ALA A 23 28.48 1.18 -24.18
CA ALA A 23 28.34 -0.02 -25.02
C ALA A 23 27.87 -1.32 -24.32
N ALA A 24 26.99 -2.16 -24.88
CA ALA A 24 26.19 -2.14 -26.09
C ALA A 24 25.08 -3.22 -25.96
N ALA A 25 23.92 -2.91 -26.52
CA ALA A 25 22.99 -3.77 -27.27
C ALA A 25 22.93 -5.29 -26.98
N ALA A 26 21.76 -5.79 -26.58
CA ALA A 26 20.95 -6.72 -27.39
C ALA A 26 19.57 -6.99 -26.77
N SER A 27 18.60 -7.06 -27.67
CA SER A 27 17.16 -7.28 -27.54
C SER A 27 16.73 -8.63 -26.98
N GLY A 28 15.53 -8.68 -26.39
CA GLY A 28 14.65 -9.86 -26.42
C GLY A 28 14.01 -10.21 -25.08
N GLY A 29 12.73 -9.87 -24.88
CA GLY A 29 11.84 -10.67 -24.00
C GLY A 29 11.02 -11.65 -24.85
N PRO A 30 10.00 -12.34 -24.31
CA PRO A 30 9.71 -12.69 -22.91
C PRO A 30 9.44 -14.22 -22.76
N ALA A 31 9.16 -14.70 -21.54
CA ALA A 31 8.19 -15.77 -21.20
C ALA A 31 8.62 -16.64 -20.01
N THR A 32 7.82 -16.53 -18.95
CA THR A 32 7.31 -17.58 -18.05
C THR A 32 7.79 -19.02 -18.30
N ASN A 33 8.25 -19.68 -17.24
CA ASN A 33 7.56 -20.87 -16.71
C ASN A 33 8.05 -21.23 -15.31
N VAL A 34 7.11 -21.20 -14.37
CA VAL A 34 7.15 -21.93 -13.11
C VAL A 34 7.04 -23.41 -13.46
N VAL A 35 8.01 -24.21 -13.01
CA VAL A 35 7.86 -25.66 -12.88
C VAL A 35 8.19 -26.00 -11.44
N ASP A 36 7.12 -26.20 -10.68
CA ASP A 36 7.07 -27.11 -9.55
C ASP A 36 7.01 -28.53 -10.13
N GLY A 37 7.77 -29.48 -9.56
CA GLY A 37 7.62 -30.90 -9.85
C GLY A 37 8.93 -31.64 -10.18
N ASP A 38 9.33 -32.51 -9.24
CA ASP A 38 10.07 -33.77 -9.45
C ASP A 38 10.38 -34.15 -10.91
N ASP A 39 11.66 -34.03 -11.31
CA ASP A 39 12.40 -35.07 -12.06
C ASP A 39 13.88 -34.64 -12.16
N CYS A 40 14.74 -35.22 -11.30
CA CYS A 40 16.19 -35.15 -11.49
C CYS A 40 16.64 -36.38 -12.28
N PRO A 41 17.03 -36.27 -13.56
CA PRO A 41 17.67 -37.39 -14.24
C PRO A 41 19.06 -37.60 -13.63
N GLN A 42 19.28 -38.81 -13.12
CA GLN A 42 20.45 -39.31 -12.41
C GLN A 42 21.78 -39.27 -13.22
N ALA A 43 21.82 -38.57 -14.36
CA ALA A 43 22.93 -38.54 -15.30
C ALA A 43 23.81 -37.27 -15.24
N LEU A 44 23.45 -36.27 -14.43
CA LEU A 44 24.29 -35.07 -14.20
C LEU A 44 25.16 -35.16 -12.93
N ALA A 45 24.99 -36.22 -12.12
CA ALA A 45 25.77 -36.42 -10.90
C ALA A 45 27.18 -36.97 -11.16
N GLU A 46 27.43 -37.66 -12.26
CA GLU A 46 28.74 -38.31 -12.52
C GLU A 46 29.76 -37.43 -13.26
N ALA A 47 29.36 -36.30 -13.84
CA ALA A 47 30.27 -35.44 -14.61
C ALA A 47 30.84 -34.23 -13.84
N ALA A 48 30.49 -34.04 -12.56
CA ALA A 48 30.96 -32.92 -11.72
C ALA A 48 32.18 -33.29 -10.83
N ALA A 49 32.83 -34.43 -11.08
CA ALA A 49 33.93 -34.95 -10.26
C ALA A 49 35.34 -34.58 -10.77
N ARG A 50 35.47 -33.69 -11.77
CA ARG A 50 36.76 -33.26 -12.31
C ARG A 50 36.82 -31.74 -12.39
N GLU A 51 37.85 -31.16 -11.78
CA GLU A 51 38.19 -29.73 -11.73
C GLU A 51 37.34 -28.83 -10.80
N GLY A 52 37.46 -29.08 -9.48
CA GLY A 52 38.29 -28.19 -8.66
C GLY A 52 37.88 -26.73 -8.41
N ILE A 53 36.65 -26.27 -8.62
CA ILE A 53 36.17 -25.04 -7.96
C ILE A 53 35.36 -25.44 -6.72
N LYS A 54 36.00 -25.39 -5.55
CA LYS A 54 35.31 -25.52 -4.26
C LYS A 54 34.36 -24.33 -4.12
N GLY A 55 33.13 -24.48 -4.57
CA GLY A 55 32.04 -23.57 -4.24
C GLY A 55 31.96 -23.46 -2.73
N VAL A 56 32.31 -22.30 -2.18
CA VAL A 56 32.16 -22.03 -0.75
C VAL A 56 30.67 -22.01 -0.47
N ARG A 57 30.14 -23.13 0.04
CA ARG A 57 28.78 -23.13 0.59
C ARG A 57 28.78 -22.16 1.76
N ILE A 58 27.90 -21.16 1.70
CA ILE A 58 27.64 -20.19 2.77
C ILE A 58 27.04 -21.00 3.95
N GLY A 59 27.89 -21.70 4.71
CA GLY A 59 27.47 -22.66 5.73
C GLY A 59 28.48 -23.77 6.05
N ASP A 60 29.46 -24.05 5.18
CA ASP A 60 30.54 -25.01 5.46
C ASP A 60 31.54 -24.39 6.45
N ARG A 61 31.17 -24.45 7.72
CA ARG A 61 31.94 -24.02 8.88
C ARG A 61 33.16 -24.91 9.04
N ASN A 62 34.32 -24.43 8.61
CA ASN A 62 35.59 -25.05 8.94
C ASN A 62 36.50 -24.05 9.68
N TYR A 63 36.55 -24.18 11.01
CA TYR A 63 37.46 -23.43 11.87
C TYR A 63 38.78 -24.18 12.15
N VAL A 64 38.86 -25.45 11.74
CA VAL A 64 39.99 -26.34 12.06
C VAL A 64 41.25 -25.86 11.33
N GLY A 65 42.36 -25.73 12.06
CA GLY A 65 43.66 -25.33 11.53
C GLY A 65 43.86 -23.81 11.31
N LYS A 66 42.89 -22.97 11.65
CA LYS A 66 42.98 -21.50 11.52
C LYS A 66 43.44 -20.85 12.83
N SER A 67 44.17 -19.74 12.74
CA SER A 67 44.65 -18.99 13.91
C SER A 67 43.48 -18.44 14.73
N ALA A 68 43.69 -18.26 16.05
CA ALA A 68 42.65 -17.76 16.96
C ALA A 68 42.03 -16.43 16.50
N ALA A 69 42.84 -15.51 15.96
CA ALA A 69 42.38 -14.24 15.40
C ALA A 69 41.49 -14.44 14.16
N ALA A 70 41.82 -15.38 13.27
CA ALA A 70 41.02 -15.70 12.10
C ALA A 70 39.68 -16.35 12.49
N VAL A 71 39.69 -17.20 13.52
CA VAL A 71 38.47 -17.81 14.08
C VAL A 71 37.55 -16.74 14.71
N ALA A 72 38.11 -15.80 15.48
CA ALA A 72 37.33 -14.69 16.06
C ALA A 72 36.71 -13.79 14.97
N GLY A 73 37.47 -13.45 13.92
CA GLY A 73 36.98 -12.64 12.81
C GLY A 73 35.86 -13.32 12.01
N MET A 74 35.88 -14.66 11.86
CA MET A 74 34.78 -15.40 11.25
C MET A 74 33.53 -15.44 12.13
N GLN A 75 33.69 -15.70 13.44
CA GLN A 75 32.55 -15.69 14.38
C GLN A 75 31.86 -14.33 14.43
N GLN A 76 32.62 -13.23 14.33
CA GLN A 76 32.05 -11.89 14.30
C GLN A 76 31.18 -11.67 13.06
N ARG A 77 31.65 -12.09 11.87
CA ARG A 77 30.87 -12.01 10.62
C ARG A 77 29.60 -12.85 10.68
N GLU A 78 29.66 -14.01 11.32
CA GLU A 78 28.50 -14.89 11.51
C GLU A 78 27.47 -14.24 12.42
N ARG A 79 27.90 -13.60 13.52
CA ARG A 79 27.02 -12.80 14.39
C ARG A 79 26.41 -11.64 13.63
N ASP A 80 27.20 -10.87 12.88
CA ASP A 80 26.71 -9.75 12.08
C ASP A 80 25.69 -10.21 11.02
N LEU A 81 25.91 -11.38 10.39
CA LEU A 81 24.98 -11.96 9.42
C LEU A 81 23.70 -12.47 10.11
N ALA A 82 23.83 -13.12 11.27
CA ALA A 82 22.70 -13.56 12.08
C ALA A 82 21.86 -12.37 12.56
N ASP A 83 22.50 -11.29 13.00
CA ASP A 83 21.82 -10.07 13.47
C ASP A 83 21.12 -9.36 12.30
N LYS A 84 21.78 -9.22 11.15
CA LYS A 84 21.17 -8.66 9.93
C LYS A 84 19.98 -9.49 9.44
N THR A 85 20.10 -10.81 9.44
CA THR A 85 19.01 -11.69 9.03
C THR A 85 17.86 -11.65 10.03
N ALA A 86 18.13 -11.63 11.33
CA ALA A 86 17.11 -11.46 12.38
C ALA A 86 16.39 -10.11 12.26
N GLN A 87 17.12 -9.00 12.03
CA GLN A 87 16.56 -7.67 11.80
C GLN A 87 15.67 -7.64 10.55
N ALA A 88 16.15 -8.18 9.43
CA ALA A 88 15.37 -8.24 8.19
C ALA A 88 14.07 -9.07 8.36
N LEU A 89 14.13 -10.18 9.10
CA LEU A 89 12.95 -10.98 9.43
C LEU A 89 11.97 -10.22 10.33
N GLN A 90 12.48 -9.48 11.32
CA GLN A 90 11.65 -8.68 12.21
C GLN A 90 10.98 -7.52 11.47
N GLU A 91 11.70 -6.80 10.62
CA GLU A 91 11.15 -5.70 9.81
C GLU A 91 10.06 -6.22 8.86
N LYS A 92 10.29 -7.36 8.21
CA LYS A 92 9.27 -8.01 7.38
C LYS A 92 8.02 -8.35 8.19
N ARG A 93 8.18 -8.99 9.36
CA ARG A 93 7.06 -9.32 10.25
C ARG A 93 6.29 -8.07 10.68
N GLN A 94 6.99 -6.97 11.00
CA GLN A 94 6.34 -5.71 11.36
C GLN A 94 5.55 -5.11 10.20
N ARG A 95 6.08 -5.15 8.97
CA ARG A 95 5.35 -4.72 7.77
C ARG A 95 4.11 -5.58 7.50
N ASP A 96 4.26 -6.90 7.60
CA ASP A 96 3.16 -7.85 7.39
C ASP A 96 2.08 -7.68 8.48
N GLN A 97 2.48 -7.48 9.74
CA GLN A 97 1.56 -7.21 10.84
C GLN A 97 0.80 -5.90 10.64
N ALA A 98 1.49 -4.81 10.30
CA ALA A 98 0.84 -3.52 10.04
C ALA A 98 -0.16 -3.59 8.88
N ALA A 99 0.14 -4.36 7.83
CA ALA A 99 -0.78 -4.62 6.73
C ALA A 99 -2.00 -5.46 7.19
N SER A 100 -1.77 -6.48 8.03
CA SER A 100 -2.83 -7.31 8.61
C SER A 100 -3.75 -6.51 9.55
N ASP A 101 -3.17 -5.66 10.40
CA ASP A 101 -3.90 -4.78 11.30
C ASP A 101 -4.76 -3.77 10.52
N LYS A 102 -4.20 -3.18 9.46
CA LYS A 102 -4.95 -2.30 8.56
C LYS A 102 -6.12 -3.02 7.88
N ALA A 103 -5.90 -4.25 7.39
CA ALA A 103 -6.93 -5.06 6.75
C ALA A 103 -8.04 -5.48 7.73
N SER A 104 -7.68 -5.91 8.94
CA SER A 104 -8.64 -6.29 9.97
C SER A 104 -9.48 -5.10 10.44
N ALA A 105 -8.88 -3.92 10.59
CA ALA A 105 -9.61 -2.70 10.91
C ALA A 105 -10.59 -2.30 9.79
N TYR A 106 -10.21 -2.47 8.53
CA TYR A 106 -11.11 -2.25 7.38
C TYR A 106 -12.26 -3.25 7.36
N ALA A 107 -12.00 -4.53 7.63
CA ALA A 107 -13.04 -5.56 7.74
C ALA A 107 -14.01 -5.30 8.90
N ALA A 108 -13.51 -4.83 10.05
CA ALA A 108 -14.35 -4.43 11.17
C ALA A 108 -15.26 -3.25 10.82
N ALA A 109 -14.74 -2.25 10.09
CA ALA A 109 -15.53 -1.14 9.58
C ALA A 109 -16.61 -1.60 8.59
N ALA A 110 -16.29 -2.56 7.72
CA ALA A 110 -17.24 -3.16 6.80
C ALA A 110 -18.39 -3.87 7.51
N ALA A 111 -18.08 -4.65 8.55
CA ALA A 111 -19.10 -5.33 9.35
C ALA A 111 -20.02 -4.33 10.06
N ARG A 112 -19.47 -3.20 10.54
CA ARG A 112 -20.22 -2.21 11.32
C ARG A 112 -21.08 -1.27 10.46
N HIS A 113 -20.55 -0.82 9.33
CA HIS A 113 -21.20 0.23 8.51
C HIS A 113 -21.70 -0.26 7.15
N GLY A 114 -21.24 -1.42 6.68
CA GLY A 114 -21.51 -1.91 5.33
C GLY A 114 -22.99 -2.00 5.02
N ALA A 115 -23.79 -2.63 5.89
CA ALA A 115 -25.24 -2.75 5.69
C ALA A 115 -25.94 -1.38 5.59
N ARG A 116 -25.55 -0.44 6.46
CA ARG A 116 -26.10 0.94 6.45
C ARG A 116 -25.74 1.69 5.17
N LEU A 117 -24.51 1.55 4.70
CA LEU A 117 -24.02 2.22 3.49
C LEU A 117 -24.66 1.64 2.22
N THR A 118 -24.82 0.32 2.16
CA THR A 118 -25.53 -0.35 1.07
C THR A 118 -27.00 0.08 1.03
N ALA A 119 -27.71 0.06 2.16
CA ALA A 119 -29.09 0.53 2.24
C ALA A 119 -29.26 2.04 2.00
N TRP A 120 -28.19 2.83 2.16
CA TRP A 120 -28.20 4.24 1.80
C TRP A 120 -28.02 4.45 0.28
N ALA A 121 -27.11 3.70 -0.34
CA ALA A 121 -26.79 3.76 -1.77
C ALA A 121 -27.91 3.16 -2.64
N GLU A 122 -28.55 2.10 -2.15
CA GLU A 122 -29.56 1.32 -2.85
C GLU A 122 -30.88 1.32 -2.06
N ASP A 123 -31.98 1.52 -2.78
CA ASP A 123 -33.33 1.46 -2.23
C ASP A 123 -34.04 0.25 -2.88
N HIS A 124 -34.28 -0.81 -2.10
CA HIS A 124 -34.92 -2.05 -2.56
C HIS A 124 -34.29 -2.68 -3.83
N GLY A 125 -32.95 -2.69 -3.91
CA GLY A 125 -32.21 -3.25 -5.06
C GLY A 125 -32.15 -2.32 -6.28
N LYS A 126 -32.69 -1.10 -6.17
CA LYS A 126 -32.54 -0.05 -7.18
C LYS A 126 -31.56 1.01 -6.68
N LYS A 127 -30.64 1.41 -7.55
CA LYS A 127 -29.72 2.52 -7.26
C LYS A 127 -30.52 3.79 -6.97
N ARG A 128 -30.22 4.41 -5.83
CA ARG A 128 -30.94 5.60 -5.40
C ARG A 128 -30.59 6.79 -6.29
N ALA A 129 -31.55 7.67 -6.55
CA ALA A 129 -31.32 8.86 -7.36
C ALA A 129 -30.25 9.77 -6.73
N LEU A 130 -29.38 10.37 -7.55
CA LEU A 130 -28.27 11.21 -7.08
C LEU A 130 -28.73 12.33 -6.13
N ARG A 131 -29.85 12.98 -6.43
CA ARG A 131 -30.41 14.05 -5.58
C ARG A 131 -30.72 13.57 -4.16
N ALA A 132 -31.30 12.37 -4.02
CA ALA A 132 -31.61 11.78 -2.73
C ALA A 132 -30.34 11.35 -1.98
N LEU A 133 -29.33 10.84 -2.68
CA LEU A 133 -28.03 10.50 -2.09
C LEU A 133 -27.33 11.74 -1.53
N LEU A 134 -27.24 12.82 -2.33
CA LEU A 134 -26.63 14.08 -1.89
C LEU A 134 -27.37 14.70 -0.70
N ALA A 135 -28.71 14.65 -0.70
CA ALA A 135 -29.51 15.18 0.40
C ALA A 135 -29.27 14.40 1.71
N SER A 136 -29.12 13.07 1.63
CA SER A 136 -28.96 12.19 2.79
C SER A 136 -27.50 11.84 3.15
N LEU A 137 -26.50 12.34 2.40
CA LEU A 137 -25.09 12.02 2.62
C LEU A 137 -24.61 12.32 4.05
N HIS A 138 -25.16 13.37 4.68
CA HIS A 138 -24.86 13.74 6.06
C HIS A 138 -25.19 12.66 7.10
N THR A 139 -26.09 11.72 6.79
CA THR A 139 -26.52 10.64 7.71
C THR A 139 -25.54 9.47 7.79
N VAL A 140 -24.73 9.27 6.74
CA VAL A 140 -23.79 8.14 6.65
C VAL A 140 -22.36 8.53 6.95
N LEU A 141 -22.03 9.82 6.87
CA LEU A 141 -20.73 10.36 7.21
C LEU A 141 -20.45 10.31 8.72
N TRP A 142 -19.18 10.44 9.07
CA TRP A 142 -18.73 10.50 10.46
C TRP A 142 -18.94 11.91 11.07
N PRO A 143 -19.04 12.01 12.41
CA PRO A 143 -19.10 13.29 13.09
C PRO A 143 -17.89 14.17 12.74
N GLY A 144 -18.13 15.44 12.38
CA GLY A 144 -17.06 16.38 12.02
C GLY A 144 -16.60 16.31 10.56
N ALA A 145 -17.23 15.49 9.71
CA ALA A 145 -17.05 15.59 8.27
C ALA A 145 -17.42 17.00 7.77
N ARG A 146 -16.62 17.56 6.86
CA ARG A 146 -16.82 18.90 6.29
C ARG A 146 -17.96 18.95 5.26
N TRP A 147 -19.09 18.35 5.59
CA TRP A 147 -20.27 18.28 4.73
C TRP A 147 -21.44 19.03 5.36
N ARG A 148 -22.08 19.91 4.57
CA ARG A 148 -23.30 20.60 4.97
C ARG A 148 -24.50 19.88 4.36
N ALA A 149 -25.48 19.54 5.19
CA ALA A 149 -26.74 18.97 4.71
C ALA A 149 -27.37 19.88 3.64
N VAL A 150 -27.85 19.27 2.56
CA VAL A 150 -28.46 19.96 1.42
C VAL A 150 -29.90 19.48 1.32
N GLY A 151 -30.86 20.40 1.24
CA GLY A 151 -32.26 20.05 1.05
C GLY A 151 -32.52 19.60 -0.39
N LEU A 152 -33.57 18.79 -0.60
CA LEU A 152 -34.02 18.42 -1.95
C LEU A 152 -34.41 19.66 -2.79
N GLY A 153 -34.92 20.72 -2.15
CA GLY A 153 -35.25 21.98 -2.83
C GLY A 153 -34.05 22.69 -3.46
N ASP A 154 -32.87 22.59 -2.84
CA ASP A 154 -31.63 23.17 -3.38
C ASP A 154 -31.06 22.37 -4.57
N LEU A 155 -31.57 21.16 -4.79
CA LEU A 155 -31.10 20.21 -5.80
C LEU A 155 -32.05 20.08 -6.99
N LEU A 156 -33.01 21.00 -7.16
CA LEU A 156 -33.94 21.00 -8.30
C LEU A 156 -33.18 21.14 -9.64
N GLN A 157 -32.30 22.14 -9.72
CA GLN A 157 -31.59 22.48 -10.96
C GLN A 157 -30.38 21.56 -11.20
N PRO A 158 -30.17 21.03 -12.42
CA PRO A 158 -29.04 20.16 -12.74
C PRO A 158 -27.67 20.78 -12.39
N ALA A 159 -27.51 22.08 -12.60
CA ALA A 159 -26.30 22.82 -12.22
C ALA A 159 -26.06 22.84 -10.70
N ALA A 160 -27.11 22.86 -9.88
CA ALA A 160 -26.99 22.78 -8.43
C ALA A 160 -26.58 21.37 -7.97
N VAL A 161 -27.13 20.34 -8.61
CA VAL A 161 -26.75 18.93 -8.39
C VAL A 161 -25.26 18.72 -8.69
N ARG A 162 -24.77 19.18 -9.85
CA ARG A 162 -23.34 19.08 -10.21
C ARG A 162 -22.43 19.76 -9.19
N ARG A 163 -22.79 20.97 -8.74
CA ARG A 163 -22.03 21.69 -7.69
C ARG A 163 -22.03 20.96 -6.35
N ALA A 164 -23.15 20.36 -5.96
CA ALA A 164 -23.23 19.57 -4.73
C ALA A 164 -22.40 18.28 -4.84
N TYR A 165 -22.46 17.59 -5.98
CA TYR A 165 -21.63 16.41 -6.27
C TYR A 165 -20.13 16.74 -6.17
N LEU A 166 -19.65 17.79 -6.84
CA LEU A 166 -18.24 18.17 -6.77
C LEU A 166 -17.79 18.48 -5.34
N ARG A 167 -18.61 19.19 -4.55
CA ARG A 167 -18.33 19.43 -3.13
C ARG A 167 -18.28 18.14 -2.32
N SER A 168 -19.12 17.15 -2.65
CA SER A 168 -19.13 15.87 -1.93
C SER A 168 -17.82 15.12 -2.15
N MET A 169 -17.29 15.13 -3.38
CA MET A 169 -16.00 14.52 -3.72
C MET A 169 -14.83 15.17 -2.94
N MET A 170 -14.92 16.46 -2.62
CA MET A 170 -13.91 17.12 -1.75
C MET A 170 -13.89 16.61 -0.30
N VAL A 171 -14.88 15.82 0.11
CA VAL A 171 -14.98 15.25 1.46
C VAL A 171 -14.70 13.75 1.45
N VAL A 172 -15.22 13.02 0.46
CA VAL A 172 -15.20 11.54 0.44
C VAL A 172 -14.14 10.93 -0.47
N HIS A 173 -13.39 11.72 -1.24
CA HIS A 173 -12.32 11.20 -2.09
C HIS A 173 -11.17 10.63 -1.25
N GLU A 174 -10.56 9.54 -1.73
CA GLU A 174 -9.47 8.80 -1.06
C GLU A 174 -8.34 9.72 -0.57
N ASP A 175 -7.89 10.64 -1.43
CA ASP A 175 -6.87 11.66 -1.12
C ASP A 175 -7.18 12.51 0.14
N LYS A 176 -8.46 12.73 0.45
CA LYS A 176 -8.88 13.54 1.59
C LYS A 176 -9.05 12.74 2.88
N VAL A 177 -9.01 11.41 2.79
CA VAL A 177 -9.23 10.50 3.91
C VAL A 177 -8.02 9.61 4.23
N VAL A 178 -6.91 9.75 3.52
CA VAL A 178 -5.68 8.95 3.75
C VAL A 178 -5.21 9.02 5.20
N ASP A 179 -5.28 10.20 5.82
CA ASP A 179 -4.84 10.45 7.20
C ASP A 179 -5.93 10.15 8.26
N LEU A 180 -7.14 9.79 7.83
CA LEU A 180 -8.24 9.47 8.72
C LEU A 180 -8.19 8.01 9.17
N PRO A 181 -8.85 7.64 10.28
CA PRO A 181 -8.90 6.24 10.71
C PRO A 181 -9.51 5.34 9.62
N PRO A 182 -9.11 4.05 9.57
CA PRO A 182 -9.55 3.10 8.53
C PRO A 182 -11.08 2.96 8.44
N GLU A 183 -11.80 3.19 9.55
CA GLU A 183 -13.26 3.23 9.59
C GLU A 183 -13.84 4.36 8.73
N HIS A 184 -13.27 5.57 8.80
CA HIS A 184 -13.72 6.69 7.98
C HIS A 184 -13.30 6.52 6.51
N GLN A 185 -12.12 5.94 6.26
CA GLN A 185 -11.69 5.58 4.90
C GLN A 185 -12.69 4.62 4.25
N TYR A 186 -13.12 3.59 4.97
CA TYR A 186 -14.15 2.66 4.50
C TYR A 186 -15.45 3.38 4.14
N ILE A 187 -15.97 4.21 5.06
CA ILE A 187 -17.22 4.97 4.84
C ILE A 187 -17.10 5.88 3.62
N ALA A 188 -15.99 6.61 3.50
CA ALA A 188 -15.73 7.54 2.42
C ALA A 188 -15.65 6.83 1.06
N ASN A 189 -14.90 5.73 0.97
CA ASN A 189 -14.77 4.96 -0.27
C ASN A 189 -16.13 4.44 -0.74
N ARG A 190 -16.92 3.84 0.17
CA ARG A 190 -18.27 3.36 -0.15
C ARG A 190 -19.22 4.48 -0.57
N ALA A 191 -19.15 5.63 0.10
CA ALA A 191 -19.95 6.79 -0.29
C ALA A 191 -19.54 7.35 -1.66
N CYS A 192 -18.23 7.40 -1.94
CA CYS A 192 -17.66 7.87 -3.20
C CYS A 192 -18.10 6.98 -4.37
N GLU A 193 -18.04 5.66 -4.20
CA GLU A 193 -18.52 4.66 -5.18
C GLU A 193 -19.99 4.92 -5.54
N GLY A 194 -20.87 4.98 -4.55
CA GLY A 194 -22.31 5.18 -4.76
C GLY A 194 -22.63 6.53 -5.41
N LEU A 195 -21.93 7.59 -5.03
CA LEU A 195 -22.11 8.93 -5.63
C LEU A 195 -21.62 8.97 -7.07
N THR A 196 -20.47 8.37 -7.38
CA THR A 196 -19.89 8.33 -8.73
C THR A 196 -20.81 7.57 -9.68
N GLU A 197 -21.35 6.45 -9.23
CA GLU A 197 -22.30 5.65 -10.00
C GLU A 197 -23.61 6.41 -10.25
N ALA A 198 -24.21 6.98 -9.22
CA ALA A 198 -25.42 7.78 -9.37
C ALA A 198 -25.21 9.02 -10.25
N TYR A 199 -24.00 9.59 -10.24
CA TYR A 199 -23.65 10.71 -11.11
C TYR A 199 -23.54 10.32 -12.58
N LYS A 200 -23.02 9.13 -12.90
CA LYS A 200 -23.04 8.61 -14.28
C LYS A 200 -24.47 8.49 -14.80
N ILE A 201 -25.35 7.84 -14.03
CA ILE A 201 -26.77 7.68 -14.36
C ILE A 201 -27.46 9.04 -14.54
N PHE A 202 -27.20 9.99 -13.65
CA PHE A 202 -27.74 11.35 -13.75
C PHE A 202 -27.28 12.06 -15.02
N THR A 203 -26.01 11.89 -15.40
CA THR A 203 -25.45 12.52 -16.60
C THR A 203 -26.07 11.92 -17.87
N GLU A 204 -26.27 10.60 -17.91
CA GLU A 204 -26.94 9.92 -19.01
C GLU A 204 -28.43 10.26 -19.13
N ALA A 205 -29.13 10.46 -17.99
CA ALA A 205 -30.58 10.67 -17.99
C ALA A 205 -31.02 12.14 -18.18
N GLU A 206 -30.24 13.11 -17.70
CA GLU A 206 -30.65 14.53 -17.67
C GLU A 206 -29.71 15.47 -18.45
N LEU A 207 -28.54 15.00 -18.86
CA LEU A 207 -27.58 15.77 -19.65
C LEU A 207 -27.29 15.17 -21.03
N SER A 208 -27.87 14.02 -21.36
CA SER A 208 -27.89 13.47 -22.72
C SER A 208 -29.03 14.07 -23.54
#